data_AF-A0A432WKW5-F1
#
_entry.id   AF-A0A432WKW5-F1
#
_cell.length_a   1.000
_cell.length_b   1.000
_cell.length_c   1.000
_cell.angle_alpha   90.00
_cell.angle_beta   90.00
_cell.angle_gamma   90.00
#
_symmetry.space_group_name_H-M   'P 1'
#
loop_
_entity.id
_entity.type
_entity.pdbx_description
1 polymer ?
#
loop_
_entity_poly.entity_id
_entity_poly.type
_entity_poly.pdbx_seq_one_letter_code
_entity_poly.pdbx_strand_id
1 'polypeptide(L)'
;MFAEQQSGLLRMKHKSHWLSYIFAFLPAVFIAGVLGSVIQTQFNILSISSIGPSITHSQRLDATWHDLLNFAPLLMIVVAAAFIIALPVAHIIVRLQRRQFIAWCAVAGAIGLWVAFLVADHFAPMPTLIAATRTNVGTFFMILSGFIGGAVYAWLSRYFRQQLVKRIRAKHHANNASAANESMPTQTNTTSTPE
;
A
#
# COMPACT_ATOMS: atom_id res chain seq x y z
N MET A 1 -12.27 -31.31 21.33
CA MET A 1 -11.19 -30.39 21.73
C MET A 1 -10.21 -30.08 20.58
N PHE A 2 -9.56 -31.08 19.96
CA PHE A 2 -8.59 -30.85 18.85
C PHE A 2 -9.17 -30.18 17.59
N ALA A 3 -10.42 -30.50 17.21
CA ALA A 3 -11.08 -29.90 16.04
C ALA A 3 -11.40 -28.40 16.24
N GLU A 4 -11.81 -28.01 17.45
CA GLU A 4 -12.02 -26.59 17.79
C GLU A 4 -10.71 -25.81 17.78
N GLN A 5 -9.64 -26.40 18.32
CA GLN A 5 -8.33 -25.76 18.39
C GLN A 5 -7.71 -25.56 16.99
N GLN A 6 -7.88 -26.52 16.07
CA GLN A 6 -7.51 -26.37 14.65
C GLN A 6 -8.37 -25.33 13.92
N SER A 7 -9.68 -25.29 14.19
CA SER A 7 -10.58 -24.31 13.59
C SER A 7 -10.22 -22.87 14.00
N GLY A 8 -9.84 -22.67 15.27
CA GLY A 8 -9.35 -21.40 15.79
C GLY A 8 -8.04 -20.98 15.12
N LEU A 9 -7.10 -21.93 14.95
CA LEU A 9 -5.80 -21.66 14.34
C LEU A 9 -5.90 -21.23 12.86
N LEU A 10 -6.74 -21.92 12.07
CA LEU A 10 -6.95 -21.58 10.65
C LEU A 10 -7.62 -20.21 10.49
N ARG A 11 -8.61 -19.90 11.34
CA ARG A 11 -9.34 -18.63 11.34
C ARG A 11 -8.46 -17.44 11.74
N MET A 12 -7.48 -17.64 12.64
CA MET A 12 -6.47 -16.62 12.99
C MET A 12 -5.48 -16.35 11.85
N LYS A 13 -5.06 -17.39 11.12
CA LYS A 13 -4.12 -17.27 10.00
C LYS A 13 -4.72 -16.46 8.84
N HIS A 14 -6.00 -16.65 8.53
CA HIS A 14 -6.69 -15.91 7.47
C HIS A 14 -6.83 -14.40 7.78
N LYS A 15 -7.21 -14.05 9.03
CA LYS A 15 -7.36 -12.66 9.46
C LYS A 15 -6.05 -11.87 9.39
N SER A 16 -4.94 -12.49 9.79
CA SER A 16 -3.61 -11.87 9.76
C SER A 16 -3.19 -11.44 8.36
N HIS A 17 -3.52 -12.24 7.35
CA HIS A 17 -3.12 -11.99 5.98
C HIS A 17 -3.90 -10.82 5.37
N TRP A 18 -5.21 -10.74 5.65
CA TRP A 18 -6.09 -9.70 5.10
C TRP A 18 -5.76 -8.32 5.68
N LEU A 19 -5.47 -8.24 6.98
CA LEU A 19 -5.05 -6.99 7.64
C LEU A 19 -3.77 -6.40 7.02
N SER A 20 -2.75 -7.24 6.74
CA SER A 20 -1.50 -6.76 6.14
C SER A 20 -1.71 -6.09 4.77
N TYR A 21 -2.70 -6.55 3.99
CA TYR A 21 -3.02 -5.95 2.70
C TYR A 21 -3.72 -4.60 2.86
N ILE A 22 -4.64 -4.46 3.81
CA ILE A 22 -5.31 -3.19 4.09
C ILE A 22 -4.31 -2.14 4.57
N PHE A 23 -3.43 -2.50 5.52
CA PHE A 23 -2.41 -1.59 6.03
C PHE A 23 -1.35 -1.21 4.98
N ALA A 24 -1.13 -2.05 3.97
CA ALA A 24 -0.26 -1.74 2.84
C ALA A 24 -0.92 -0.86 1.77
N PHE A 25 -2.26 -0.88 1.68
CA PHE A 25 -3.02 -0.18 0.66
C PHE A 25 -2.97 1.35 0.84
N LEU A 26 -3.24 1.84 2.05
CA LEU A 26 -3.28 3.28 2.33
C LEU A 26 -1.95 3.99 2.00
N PRO A 27 -0.79 3.51 2.46
CA PRO A 27 0.50 4.11 2.12
C PRO A 27 0.82 4.05 0.62
N ALA A 28 0.40 2.97 -0.06
CA ALA A 28 0.61 2.83 -1.50
C ALA A 28 -0.19 3.87 -2.31
N VAL A 29 -1.47 4.07 -1.97
CA VAL A 29 -2.31 5.12 -2.56
C VAL A 29 -1.74 6.49 -2.26
N PHE A 30 -1.32 6.73 -1.01
CA PHE A 30 -0.74 8.01 -0.60
C PHE A 30 0.52 8.32 -1.41
N ILE A 31 1.48 7.40 -1.50
CA ILE A 31 2.74 7.61 -2.23
C ILE A 31 2.47 7.83 -3.73
N ALA A 32 1.62 7.02 -4.35
CA ALA A 32 1.27 7.20 -5.76
C ALA A 32 0.55 8.53 -6.03
N GLY A 33 -0.40 8.92 -5.16
CA GLY A 33 -1.13 10.18 -5.27
C GLY A 33 -0.23 11.41 -5.08
N VAL A 34 0.68 11.39 -4.11
CA VAL A 34 1.66 12.48 -3.91
C VAL A 34 2.59 12.58 -5.11
N LEU A 35 3.18 11.46 -5.57
CA LEU A 35 4.06 11.44 -6.73
C LEU A 35 3.36 11.93 -7.99
N GLY A 36 2.16 11.43 -8.26
CA GLY A 36 1.37 11.85 -9.41
C GLY A 36 0.98 13.32 -9.35
N SER A 37 0.67 13.86 -8.16
CA SER A 37 0.38 15.29 -7.98
C SER A 37 1.61 16.14 -8.29
N VAL A 38 2.78 15.79 -7.74
CA VAL A 38 4.03 16.52 -8.02
C VAL A 38 4.38 16.49 -9.51
N ILE A 39 4.29 15.32 -10.15
CA ILE A 39 4.52 15.16 -11.59
C ILE A 39 3.56 16.07 -12.37
N GLN A 40 2.27 16.01 -12.05
CA GLN A 40 1.25 16.83 -12.68
C GLN A 40 1.55 18.33 -12.56
N THR A 41 1.92 18.82 -11.38
CA THR A 41 2.31 20.22 -11.17
C THR A 41 3.52 20.60 -12.04
N GLN A 42 4.55 19.75 -12.12
CA GLN A 42 5.74 20.07 -12.92
C GLN A 42 5.41 20.16 -14.42
N PHE A 43 4.59 19.25 -14.94
CA PHE A 43 4.13 19.32 -16.33
C PHE A 43 3.23 20.52 -16.60
N ASN A 44 2.41 20.90 -15.62
CA ASN A 44 1.57 22.10 -15.71
C ASN A 44 2.43 23.38 -15.78
N ILE A 45 3.40 23.51 -14.88
CA ILE A 45 4.38 24.63 -14.86
C ILE A 45 5.17 24.68 -16.17
N LEU A 46 5.64 23.54 -16.68
CA LEU A 46 6.36 23.46 -17.96
C LEU A 46 5.50 23.99 -19.12
N SER A 47 4.23 23.63 -19.15
CA SER A 47 3.29 24.06 -20.20
C SER A 47 3.09 25.58 -20.15
N ILE A 48 2.90 26.16 -18.96
CA ILE A 48 2.70 27.61 -18.78
C ILE A 48 4.00 28.39 -19.06
N SER A 49 5.15 27.88 -18.61
CA SER A 49 6.45 28.53 -18.81
C SER A 49 6.86 28.60 -20.29
N SER A 50 6.26 27.77 -21.15
CA SER A 50 6.53 27.80 -22.60
C SER A 50 5.82 28.94 -23.35
N ILE A 51 4.81 29.58 -22.72
CA ILE A 51 3.96 30.60 -23.34
C ILE A 51 4.00 31.93 -22.54
N GLY A 52 4.45 31.90 -21.28
CA GLY A 52 4.47 33.06 -20.38
C GLY A 52 5.87 33.43 -19.86
N PRO A 53 5.95 34.45 -18.98
CA PRO A 53 7.19 34.84 -18.32
C PRO A 53 7.75 33.71 -17.45
N SER A 54 9.06 33.73 -17.22
CA SER A 54 9.76 32.70 -16.43
C SER A 54 9.23 32.61 -15.00
N ILE A 55 8.85 31.41 -14.58
CA ILE A 55 8.35 31.13 -13.22
C ILE A 55 9.53 30.98 -12.25
N THR A 56 9.51 31.71 -11.14
CA THR A 56 10.57 31.65 -10.12
C THR A 56 10.50 30.36 -9.30
N HIS A 57 11.61 29.98 -8.66
CA HIS A 57 11.65 28.78 -7.82
C HIS A 57 10.64 28.80 -6.65
N SER A 58 10.38 29.96 -6.05
CA SER A 58 9.38 30.10 -4.99
C SER A 58 7.96 29.81 -5.50
N GLN A 59 7.60 30.37 -6.65
CA GLN A 59 6.29 30.14 -7.28
C GLN A 59 6.06 28.66 -7.63
N ARG A 60 7.12 27.94 -8.02
CA ARG A 60 7.04 26.48 -8.27
C ARG A 60 6.73 25.70 -7.00
N LEU A 61 7.31 26.10 -5.87
CA LEU A 61 7.07 25.46 -4.59
C LEU A 61 5.65 25.73 -4.10
N ASP A 62 5.19 26.98 -4.20
CA ASP A 62 3.83 27.38 -3.82
C ASP A 62 2.78 26.65 -4.65
N ALA A 63 2.98 26.56 -5.97
CA ALA A 63 2.09 25.79 -6.85
C ALA A 63 2.06 24.30 -6.49
N THR A 64 3.21 23.72 -6.17
CA THR A 64 3.29 22.30 -5.74
C THR A 64 2.55 22.07 -4.43
N TRP A 65 2.72 22.98 -3.47
CA TRP A 65 2.01 22.91 -2.19
C TRP A 65 0.50 23.05 -2.36
N HIS A 66 0.07 23.99 -3.20
CA HIS A 66 -1.33 24.19 -3.52
C HIS A 66 -1.96 22.96 -4.20
N ASP A 67 -1.29 22.37 -5.18
CA ASP A 67 -1.74 21.15 -5.84
C ASP A 67 -1.74 19.95 -4.89
N LEU A 68 -0.80 19.88 -3.94
CA LEU A 68 -0.77 18.82 -2.94
C LEU A 68 -2.01 18.85 -2.03
N LEU A 69 -2.54 20.04 -1.73
CA LEU A 69 -3.72 20.19 -0.87
C LEU A 69 -5.03 20.05 -1.64
N ASN A 70 -5.09 20.52 -2.89
CA ASN A 70 -6.34 20.60 -3.65
C ASN A 70 -6.48 19.47 -4.68
N PHE A 71 -5.41 19.14 -5.40
CA PHE A 71 -5.43 18.15 -6.47
C PHE A 71 -5.08 16.74 -5.99
N ALA A 72 -4.10 16.59 -5.09
CA ALA A 72 -3.67 15.27 -4.62
C ALA A 72 -4.80 14.45 -3.96
N PRO A 73 -5.74 15.00 -3.16
CA PRO A 73 -6.85 14.21 -2.62
C PRO A 73 -7.74 13.61 -3.71
N LEU A 74 -8.04 14.39 -4.76
CA LEU A 74 -8.81 13.91 -5.90
C LEU A 74 -8.04 12.80 -6.64
N LEU A 75 -6.74 13.03 -6.90
CA LEU A 75 -5.90 12.01 -7.54
C LEU A 75 -5.79 10.74 -6.68
N MET A 76 -5.71 10.85 -5.36
CA MET A 76 -5.68 9.70 -4.45
C MET A 76 -6.97 8.88 -4.54
N ILE A 77 -8.14 9.51 -4.71
CA ILE A 77 -9.40 8.79 -4.94
C ILE A 77 -9.35 8.00 -6.25
N VAL A 78 -8.84 8.60 -7.32
CA VAL A 78 -8.66 7.92 -8.62
C VAL A 78 -7.68 6.76 -8.50
N VAL A 79 -6.53 6.98 -7.86
CA VAL A 79 -5.53 5.93 -7.59
C VAL A 79 -6.11 4.80 -6.75
N ALA A 80 -6.88 5.13 -5.71
CA ALA A 80 -7.54 4.15 -4.86
C ALA A 80 -8.53 3.29 -5.67
N ALA A 81 -9.39 3.92 -6.48
CA ALA A 81 -10.32 3.22 -7.35
C ALA A 81 -9.58 2.29 -8.34
N ALA A 82 -8.50 2.77 -8.95
CA ALA A 82 -7.66 1.98 -9.84
C ALA A 82 -7.04 0.77 -9.12
N PHE A 83 -6.48 0.98 -7.93
CA PHE A 83 -5.79 -0.07 -7.17
C PHE A 83 -6.75 -1.10 -6.58
N ILE A 84 -7.98 -0.71 -6.23
CA ILE A 84 -9.03 -1.66 -5.80
C ILE A 84 -9.30 -2.72 -6.86
N ILE A 85 -9.17 -2.38 -8.15
CA ILE A 85 -9.39 -3.32 -9.26
C ILE A 85 -8.08 -4.00 -9.66
N ALA A 86 -7.00 -3.24 -9.79
CA ALA A 86 -5.73 -3.73 -10.32
C ALA A 86 -5.00 -4.70 -9.39
N LEU A 87 -4.99 -4.44 -8.07
CA LEU A 87 -4.24 -5.26 -7.12
C LEU A 87 -4.84 -6.67 -6.95
N PRO A 88 -6.17 -6.87 -6.87
CA PRO A 88 -6.76 -8.21 -6.90
C PRO A 88 -6.41 -9.00 -8.17
N VAL A 89 -6.42 -8.34 -9.34
CA VAL A 89 -6.00 -8.98 -10.60
C VAL A 89 -4.56 -9.48 -10.51
N ALA A 90 -3.64 -8.66 -9.96
CA ALA A 90 -2.27 -9.08 -9.71
C ALA A 90 -2.17 -10.29 -8.75
N HIS A 91 -2.99 -10.33 -7.70
CA HIS A 91 -3.06 -11.48 -6.78
C HIS A 91 -3.52 -12.77 -7.47
N ILE A 92 -4.47 -12.68 -8.41
CA ILE A 92 -4.94 -13.83 -9.19
C ILE A 92 -3.82 -14.34 -10.10
N ILE A 93 -3.14 -13.44 -10.82
CA ILE A 93 -2.06 -13.80 -11.75
C ILE A 93 -0.88 -14.45 -11.02
N VAL A 94 -0.53 -13.96 -9.83
CA VAL A 94 0.59 -14.49 -9.04
C VAL A 94 0.32 -15.91 -8.52
N ARG A 95 -0.95 -16.32 -8.37
CA ARG A 95 -1.27 -17.71 -8.06
C ARG A 95 -0.81 -18.68 -9.16
N LEU A 96 -0.75 -18.21 -10.41
CA LEU A 96 -0.32 -18.99 -11.55
C LEU A 96 1.21 -19.02 -11.69
N GLN A 97 1.87 -17.87 -11.54
CA GLN A 97 3.30 -17.74 -11.88
C GLN A 97 4.26 -17.85 -10.68
N ARG A 98 3.79 -17.88 -9.42
CA ARG A 98 4.50 -17.99 -8.11
C ARG A 98 5.76 -17.12 -7.86
N ARG A 99 6.34 -16.49 -8.88
CA ARG A 99 7.63 -15.78 -8.87
C ARG A 99 7.36 -14.32 -9.24
N GLN A 100 8.02 -13.39 -8.53
CA GLN A 100 7.97 -11.94 -8.74
C GLN A 100 6.64 -11.21 -8.42
N PHE A 101 6.01 -11.52 -7.29
CA PHE A 101 4.81 -10.79 -6.78
C PHE A 101 4.93 -9.25 -6.84
N ILE A 102 6.11 -8.69 -6.52
CA ILE A 102 6.35 -7.24 -6.53
C ILE A 102 6.24 -6.67 -7.96
N ALA A 103 6.85 -7.33 -8.95
CA ALA A 103 6.81 -6.87 -10.33
C ALA A 103 5.39 -6.89 -10.89
N TRP A 104 4.62 -7.95 -10.61
CA TRP A 104 3.22 -8.05 -11.04
C TRP A 104 2.33 -6.98 -10.41
N CYS A 105 2.49 -6.68 -9.12
CA CYS A 105 1.76 -5.59 -8.49
C CYS A 105 2.15 -4.22 -9.05
N ALA A 106 3.43 -4.00 -9.36
CA ALA A 106 3.91 -2.76 -9.96
C ALA A 106 3.32 -2.57 -11.38
N VAL A 107 3.39 -3.60 -12.23
CA VAL A 107 2.81 -3.57 -13.57
C VAL A 107 1.29 -3.44 -13.53
N ALA A 108 0.61 -4.14 -12.62
CA ALA A 108 -0.83 -3.99 -12.46
C ALA A 108 -1.20 -2.57 -11.99
N GLY A 109 -0.44 -1.98 -11.06
CA GLY A 109 -0.64 -0.59 -10.63
C GLY A 109 -0.46 0.41 -11.78
N ALA A 110 0.56 0.21 -12.61
CA ALA A 110 0.79 0.99 -13.83
C ALA A 110 -0.39 0.89 -14.82
N ILE A 111 -0.79 -0.33 -15.18
CA ILE A 111 -1.89 -0.57 -16.12
C ILE A 111 -3.21 -0.07 -15.57
N GLY A 112 -3.49 -0.33 -14.29
CA GLY A 112 -4.72 0.11 -13.64
C GLY A 112 -4.84 1.63 -13.62
N LEU A 113 -3.74 2.33 -13.35
CA LEU A 113 -3.74 3.79 -13.36
C LEU A 113 -3.85 4.36 -14.78
N TRP A 114 -3.21 3.74 -15.77
CA TRP A 114 -3.39 4.08 -17.19
C TRP A 114 -4.85 3.96 -17.62
N VAL A 115 -5.50 2.83 -17.30
CA VAL A 115 -6.93 2.61 -17.61
C VAL A 115 -7.80 3.62 -16.88
N ALA A 116 -7.50 3.94 -15.61
CA ALA A 116 -8.23 4.94 -14.86
C ALA A 116 -8.16 6.33 -15.51
N PHE A 117 -6.99 6.72 -16.06
CA PHE A 117 -6.86 7.96 -16.82
C PHE A 117 -7.64 7.93 -18.13
N LEU A 118 -7.60 6.82 -18.89
CA LEU A 118 -8.40 6.68 -20.11
C LEU A 118 -9.91 6.81 -19.82
N VAL A 119 -10.38 6.21 -18.72
CA VAL A 119 -11.77 6.31 -18.28
C VAL A 119 -12.09 7.74 -17.85
N ALA A 120 -11.22 8.38 -17.06
CA ALA A 120 -11.40 9.77 -16.64
C ALA A 120 -11.49 10.72 -17.84
N ASP A 121 -10.63 10.53 -18.84
CA ASP A 121 -10.63 11.29 -20.09
C ASP A 121 -11.89 11.04 -20.92
N HIS A 122 -12.46 9.83 -20.88
CA HIS A 122 -13.71 9.50 -21.57
C HIS A 122 -14.94 10.14 -20.92
N PHE A 123 -15.01 10.16 -19.57
CA PHE A 123 -16.16 10.71 -18.83
C PHE A 123 -16.13 12.22 -18.65
N ALA A 124 -14.98 12.87 -18.78
CA ALA A 124 -14.85 14.33 -18.71
C ALA A 124 -14.47 14.93 -20.08
N PRO A 125 -15.42 15.02 -21.04
CA PRO A 125 -15.17 15.64 -22.34
C PRO A 125 -15.11 17.17 -22.21
N MET A 126 -13.97 17.71 -21.77
CA MET A 126 -13.48 19.12 -21.87
C MET A 126 -12.08 19.17 -21.20
N PRO A 127 -11.18 20.14 -21.51
CA PRO A 127 -9.72 19.94 -21.54
C PRO A 127 -9.16 19.44 -20.20
N THR A 128 -8.62 18.22 -20.25
CA THR A 128 -8.63 17.17 -19.22
C THR A 128 -7.92 17.51 -17.90
N LEU A 129 -8.49 17.04 -16.79
CA LEU A 129 -8.08 17.23 -15.38
C LEU A 129 -6.58 16.99 -15.08
N ILE A 130 -5.86 16.31 -15.98
CA ILE A 130 -4.46 15.92 -15.82
C ILE A 130 -3.69 16.40 -17.05
N ALA A 131 -3.31 17.68 -17.09
CA ALA A 131 -2.43 18.25 -18.12
C ALA A 131 -1.22 17.36 -18.51
N ALA A 132 -0.65 16.57 -17.59
CA ALA A 132 0.45 15.65 -17.90
C ALA A 132 0.05 14.51 -18.87
N THR A 133 -1.20 14.06 -18.88
CA THR A 133 -1.64 12.98 -19.81
C THR A 133 -1.79 13.45 -21.26
N ARG A 134 -1.64 14.75 -21.53
CA ARG A 134 -1.68 15.31 -22.88
C ARG A 134 -0.44 14.98 -23.71
N THR A 135 0.65 14.57 -23.07
CA THR A 135 1.88 14.16 -23.75
C THR A 135 2.21 12.72 -23.42
N ASN A 136 2.78 11.99 -24.38
CA ASN A 136 3.24 10.61 -24.15
C ASN A 136 4.24 10.54 -22.97
N VAL A 137 5.06 11.59 -22.82
CA VAL A 137 6.04 11.71 -21.75
C VAL A 137 5.36 11.91 -20.40
N GLY A 138 4.45 12.88 -20.26
CA GLY A 138 3.76 13.10 -18.98
C GLY A 138 2.88 11.91 -18.59
N THR A 139 2.24 11.24 -19.55
CA THR A 139 1.51 10.00 -19.29
C THR A 139 2.44 8.90 -18.77
N PHE A 140 3.62 8.74 -19.37
CA PHE A 140 4.62 7.78 -18.88
C PHE A 140 5.02 8.04 -17.42
N PHE A 141 5.32 9.29 -17.06
CA PHE A 141 5.63 9.64 -15.67
C PHE A 141 4.44 9.41 -14.73
N MET A 142 3.21 9.71 -15.17
CA MET A 142 2.02 9.46 -14.38
C MET A 142 1.80 7.96 -14.14
N ILE A 143 1.97 7.11 -15.15
CA ILE A 143 1.96 5.65 -14.98
C ILE A 143 3.04 5.20 -14.01
N LEU A 144 4.24 5.79 -14.10
CA LEU A 144 5.36 5.43 -13.24
C LEU A 144 5.03 5.68 -11.76
N SER A 145 4.22 6.69 -11.43
CA SER A 145 3.72 6.88 -10.07
C SER A 145 2.84 5.70 -9.61
N GLY A 146 1.96 5.18 -10.49
CA GLY A 146 1.17 3.98 -10.26
C GLY A 146 2.03 2.70 -10.14
N PHE A 147 3.09 2.60 -10.94
CA PHE A 147 4.07 1.52 -10.85
C PHE A 147 4.75 1.49 -9.48
N ILE A 148 5.23 2.65 -9.03
CA ILE A 148 5.87 2.80 -7.71
C ILE A 148 4.86 2.47 -6.60
N GLY A 149 3.62 2.97 -6.69
CA GLY A 149 2.57 2.64 -5.73
C GLY A 149 2.29 1.14 -5.63
N GLY A 150 2.18 0.46 -6.77
CA GLY A 150 2.01 -1.00 -6.83
C GLY A 150 3.20 -1.77 -6.23
N ALA A 151 4.43 -1.31 -6.48
CA ALA A 151 5.64 -1.88 -5.89
C ALA A 151 5.69 -1.68 -4.37
N VAL A 152 5.37 -0.47 -3.88
CA VAL A 152 5.27 -0.14 -2.46
C VAL A 152 4.24 -1.04 -1.78
N TYR A 153 3.04 -1.19 -2.35
CA TYR A 153 2.02 -2.09 -1.82
C TYR A 153 2.54 -3.51 -1.63
N ALA A 154 3.23 -4.06 -2.64
CA ALA A 154 3.76 -5.41 -2.58
C ALA A 154 4.90 -5.56 -1.56
N TRP A 155 5.73 -4.52 -1.40
CA TRP A 155 6.79 -4.50 -0.40
C TRP A 155 6.23 -4.39 1.03
N LEU A 156 5.32 -3.45 1.28
CA LEU A 156 4.70 -3.24 2.60
C LEU A 156 3.85 -4.43 3.03
N SER A 157 3.07 -5.02 2.11
CA SER A 157 2.24 -6.20 2.42
C SER A 157 3.10 -7.41 2.84
N ARG A 158 4.28 -7.56 2.24
CA ARG A 158 5.27 -8.57 2.67
C ARG A 158 5.86 -8.24 4.04
N TYR A 159 6.25 -6.98 4.26
CA TYR A 159 6.82 -6.52 5.52
C TYR A 159 5.86 -6.72 6.69
N PHE A 160 4.61 -6.25 6.57
CA PHE A 160 3.60 -6.39 7.63
C PHE A 160 3.26 -7.86 7.91
N ARG A 161 3.20 -8.70 6.88
CA ARG A 161 2.97 -10.14 7.07
C ARG A 161 4.06 -10.78 7.93
N GLN A 162 5.33 -10.48 7.66
CA GLN A 162 6.45 -11.02 8.44
C GLN A 162 6.40 -10.56 9.90
N GLN A 163 6.09 -9.28 10.13
CA GLN A 163 5.94 -8.71 11.47
C GLN A 163 4.79 -9.37 12.24
N LEU A 164 3.63 -9.58 11.62
CA LEU A 164 2.48 -10.19 12.29
C LEU A 164 2.78 -11.64 12.71
N VAL A 165 3.42 -12.41 11.83
CA VAL A 165 3.81 -13.81 12.11
C VAL A 165 4.79 -13.87 13.28
N LYS A 166 5.78 -12.97 13.33
CA LYS A 166 6.72 -12.87 14.46
C LYS A 166 5.99 -12.59 15.78
N ARG A 167 5.06 -11.63 15.79
CA ARG A 167 4.28 -11.27 16.99
C ARG A 167 3.39 -12.42 17.48
N ILE A 168 2.71 -13.11 16.57
CA ILE A 168 1.86 -14.26 16.92
C ILE A 168 2.71 -15.39 17.53
N ARG A 169 3.86 -15.68 16.93
CA ARG A 169 4.78 -16.72 17.44
C ARG A 169 5.31 -16.37 18.85
N ALA A 170 5.72 -15.12 19.08
CA ALA A 170 6.16 -14.65 20.39
C ALA A 170 5.06 -14.80 21.46
N LYS A 171 3.82 -14.44 21.14
CA LYS A 171 2.68 -14.59 22.06
C LYS A 171 2.39 -16.05 22.42
N HIS A 172 2.50 -16.97 21.46
CA HIS A 172 2.35 -18.40 21.73
C HIS A 172 3.44 -18.95 22.66
N HIS A 173 4.70 -18.54 22.47
CA HIS A 173 5.79 -18.96 23.36
C HIS A 173 5.60 -18.45 24.80
N ALA A 174 5.15 -17.21 24.98
CA ALA A 174 4.85 -16.64 26.30
C ALA A 174 3.70 -17.38 27.00
N ASN A 175 2.61 -17.67 26.28
CA ASN A 175 1.48 -18.43 26.84
C ASN A 175 1.89 -19.86 27.24
N ASN A 176 2.68 -20.54 26.41
CA ASN A 176 3.15 -21.90 26.72
C ASN A 176 4.11 -21.91 27.93
N ALA A 177 4.97 -20.90 28.07
CA ALA A 177 5.85 -20.76 29.22
C ALA A 177 5.07 -20.49 30.53
N SER A 178 4.03 -19.65 30.48
CA SER A 178 3.15 -19.39 31.63
C SER A 178 2.41 -20.65 32.08
N ALA A 179 1.86 -21.42 31.12
CA ALA A 179 1.17 -22.68 31.40
C ALA A 179 2.11 -23.75 32.00
N ALA A 180 3.36 -23.82 31.51
CA ALA A 180 4.36 -24.72 32.08
C ALA A 180 4.71 -24.36 33.54
N ASN A 181 4.82 -23.07 33.83
CA ASN A 181 5.13 -22.57 35.18
C ASN A 181 3.98 -22.83 36.19
N GLU A 182 2.72 -22.74 35.76
CA GLU A 182 1.55 -23.04 36.60
C GLU A 182 1.36 -24.54 36.88
N SER A 183 1.84 -25.41 35.97
CA SER A 183 1.74 -26.87 36.13
C SER A 183 2.85 -27.50 36.98
N MET A 184 3.86 -26.71 37.38
CA MET A 184 4.96 -27.17 38.21
C MET A 184 4.51 -27.11 39.68
N PRO A 185 4.42 -28.24 40.41
CA PRO A 185 3.92 -28.22 41.76
C PRO A 185 4.83 -27.33 42.60
N THR A 186 4.25 -26.32 43.24
CA THR A 186 4.86 -25.58 44.34
C THR A 186 5.38 -26.61 45.33
N GLN A 187 6.68 -26.90 45.30
CA GLN A 187 7.32 -27.63 46.39
C GLN A 187 7.24 -26.69 47.60
N THR A 188 6.16 -26.84 48.37
CA THR A 188 6.00 -26.30 49.70
C THR A 188 7.18 -26.80 50.50
N ASN A 189 8.16 -25.92 50.69
CA ASN A 189 9.32 -26.16 51.53
C ASN A 189 8.81 -26.22 52.98
N THR A 190 8.40 -27.41 53.43
CA THR A 190 8.10 -27.65 54.83
C THR A 190 9.43 -27.72 55.57
N THR A 191 9.87 -26.56 56.06
CA THR A 191 10.99 -26.42 57.00
C THR A 191 10.65 -27.22 58.26
N SER A 192 11.16 -28.44 58.36
CA SER A 192 11.13 -29.22 59.59
C SER A 192 12.13 -28.62 60.59
N THR A 193 11.61 -27.99 61.64
CA THR A 193 12.34 -27.62 62.85
C THR A 193 12.92 -28.87 63.53
N PRO A 194 14.22 -28.95 63.79
CA PRO A 194 14.77 -29.99 64.65
C PRO A 194 14.62 -29.56 66.13
N GLU A 195 14.06 -30.46 66.94
CA GLU A 195 14.20 -30.45 68.41
C GLU A 195 15.60 -30.89 68.83
#